data_AF-A0A814KVH2-F1
#
_entry.id   AF-A0A814KVH2-F1
#
_cell.length_a   1.000
_cell.length_b   1.000
_cell.length_c   1.000
_cell.angle_alpha   90.00
_cell.angle_beta   90.00
_cell.angle_gamma   90.00
#
_symmetry.space_group_name_H-M   'P 1'
#
loop_
_entity.id
_entity.type
_entity.pdbx_description
1 polymer ?
#
loop_
_entity_poly.entity_id
_entity_poly.type
_entity_poly.pdbx_seq_one_letter_code
_entity_poly.pdbx_strand_id
1 'polypeptide(L)'
;MSRRPHIINGDEVFVKRALPRLTASIPERLIVTNRLILQDPYPQDKSLLQTYFRKYGRIKKIDLENGIIDYEDYDDVDRVLLARPHYVRDEEISVTKYSPVEQQEDSDNHHHHQRSHRRHRSKHHNHNEQPERIIRFSKHSGVQQNHLENTAFDQEIMNHNGKKEQEDEEEAEDGEMNDNDSSIRYEQLEEQFQEYKKAKEIEICSLRMDLEHTKQQLADLTQEKLDLLIKKQQLFHNELTLRLFPERISMQTQTIDDLYQSPSEHSNKKRKLSLSPSINREFDYYS
;
A
#
# COMPACT_ATOMS: atom_id res chain seq x y z
N MET A 1 16.07 10.18 28.23
CA MET A 1 14.75 9.62 27.88
C MET A 1 14.46 8.56 28.91
N SER A 2 13.44 8.76 29.74
CA SER A 2 13.26 8.05 30.99
C SER A 2 12.36 6.82 30.82
N ARG A 3 12.84 5.68 31.33
CA ARG A 3 12.08 4.49 31.76
C ARG A 3 11.45 3.65 30.65
N ARG A 4 12.28 3.14 29.74
CA ARG A 4 12.01 1.86 29.06
C ARG A 4 12.89 0.79 29.73
N PRO A 5 12.39 -0.43 29.96
CA PRO A 5 11.09 -0.95 29.53
C PRO A 5 9.90 -0.38 30.32
N HIS A 6 8.71 -0.42 29.70
CA HIS A 6 7.44 -0.05 30.35
C HIS A 6 6.71 -1.32 30.77
N ILE A 7 6.16 -1.36 31.99
CA ILE A 7 5.42 -2.52 32.50
C ILE A 7 3.99 -2.08 32.84
N ILE A 8 2.99 -2.73 32.26
CA ILE A 8 1.55 -2.51 32.52
C ILE A 8 0.95 -3.86 32.90
N ASN A 9 0.29 -3.94 34.06
CA ASN A 9 -0.32 -5.18 34.57
C ASN A 9 0.65 -6.38 34.72
N GLY A 10 1.95 -6.11 34.90
CA GLY A 10 2.99 -7.14 34.99
C GLY A 10 3.58 -7.54 33.64
N ASP A 11 3.01 -7.09 32.53
CA ASP A 11 3.52 -7.35 31.19
C ASP A 11 4.39 -6.19 30.69
N GLU A 12 5.54 -6.52 30.10
CA GLU A 12 6.37 -5.55 29.41
C GLU A 12 5.68 -5.13 28.10
N VAL A 13 5.45 -3.83 27.94
CA VAL A 13 4.80 -3.26 26.77
C VAL A 13 5.80 -2.49 25.91
N PHE A 14 5.71 -2.75 24.60
CA PHE A 14 6.50 -2.02 23.61
C PHE A 14 5.80 -0.73 23.22
N VAL A 15 6.42 0.41 23.52
CA VAL A 15 5.86 1.74 23.20
C VAL A 15 6.48 2.29 21.93
N LYS A 16 5.63 2.73 20.99
CA LYS A 16 5.98 3.44 19.75
C LYS A 16 5.27 4.78 19.67
N ARG A 17 5.80 5.68 18.85
CA ARG A 17 5.08 6.90 18.47
C ARG A 17 3.89 6.57 17.58
N ALA A 18 2.77 7.25 17.83
CA ALA A 18 1.64 7.19 16.92
C ALA A 18 2.01 7.81 15.57
N LEU A 19 1.69 7.10 14.49
CA LEU A 19 1.90 7.57 13.12
C LEU A 19 0.60 8.17 12.57
N PRO A 20 0.67 9.24 11.75
CA PRO A 20 -0.48 9.73 11.01
C PRO A 20 -1.10 8.61 10.14
N ARG A 21 -2.44 8.51 10.12
CA ARG A 21 -3.16 7.43 9.41
C ARG A 21 -2.75 7.32 7.94
N LEU A 22 -2.59 8.45 7.26
CA LEU A 22 -2.16 8.52 5.86
C LEU A 22 -0.81 7.85 5.60
N THR A 23 0.03 7.75 6.64
CA THR A 23 1.39 7.22 6.54
C THR A 23 1.55 5.86 7.20
N ALA A 24 0.50 5.35 7.85
CA ALA A 24 0.53 4.09 8.57
C ALA A 24 0.62 2.87 7.63
N SER A 25 0.21 3.02 6.37
CA SER A 25 0.33 1.99 5.34
C SER A 25 1.75 1.80 4.81
N ILE A 26 2.69 2.72 5.11
CA ILE A 26 4.07 2.63 4.62
C ILE A 26 4.83 1.61 5.48
N PRO A 27 5.24 0.45 4.91
CA PRO A 27 5.82 -0.65 5.68
C PRO A 27 7.12 -0.24 6.39
N GLU A 28 7.93 0.62 5.75
CA GLU A 28 9.16 1.16 6.35
C GLU A 28 8.90 1.80 7.73
N ARG A 29 7.76 2.46 7.94
CA ARG A 29 7.51 3.16 9.21
C ARG A 29 7.26 2.21 10.37
N LEU A 30 6.87 0.97 10.10
CA LEU A 30 6.63 -0.06 11.11
C LEU A 30 7.94 -0.68 11.64
N ILE A 31 9.04 -0.57 10.89
CA ILE A 31 10.35 -1.12 11.24
C ILE A 31 10.85 -0.48 12.53
N VAL A 32 11.29 -1.31 13.48
CA VAL A 32 11.99 -0.86 14.69
C VAL A 32 13.46 -0.93 14.42
N THR A 33 14.10 0.22 14.27
CA THR A 33 15.54 0.31 14.07
C THR A 33 16.06 1.53 14.81
N ASN A 34 17.29 1.41 15.31
CA ASN A 34 18.06 2.53 15.85
C ASN A 34 18.96 3.17 14.78
N ARG A 35 18.84 2.75 13.51
CA ARG A 35 19.64 3.25 12.39
C ARG A 35 18.78 4.05 11.41
N LEU A 36 19.32 5.18 10.98
CA LEU A 36 18.75 6.08 10.00
C LEU A 36 19.65 6.12 8.77
N ILE A 37 19.06 6.12 7.57
CA ILE A 37 19.77 6.32 6.30
C ILE A 37 19.51 7.75 5.83
N LEU A 38 20.57 8.43 5.41
CA LEU A 38 20.56 9.71 4.69
C LEU A 38 20.58 9.41 3.20
N GLN A 39 19.64 9.98 2.46
CA GLN A 39 19.65 9.92 1.00
C GLN A 39 20.42 11.12 0.44
N ASP A 40 21.20 10.89 -0.60
CA ASP A 40 21.94 11.95 -1.28
C ASP A 40 20.98 12.98 -1.92
N PRO A 41 21.35 14.28 -1.91
CA PRO A 41 22.59 14.83 -1.37
C PRO A 41 22.52 15.07 0.16
N TYR A 42 23.62 14.81 0.87
CA TYR A 42 23.80 15.24 2.26
C TYR A 42 25.23 15.79 2.51
N PRO A 43 25.41 16.70 3.49
CA PRO A 43 26.71 17.28 3.77
C PRO A 43 27.68 16.24 4.34
N GLN A 44 28.86 16.13 3.73
CA GLN A 44 29.94 15.20 4.11
C GLN A 44 30.72 15.65 5.37
N ASP A 45 30.21 16.65 6.09
CA ASP A 45 30.80 17.13 7.35
C ASP A 45 30.10 16.50 8.54
N LYS A 46 30.78 15.52 9.14
CA LYS A 46 30.32 14.79 10.34
C LYS A 46 29.90 15.72 11.47
N SER A 47 30.59 16.84 11.66
CA SER A 47 30.35 17.75 12.79
C SER A 47 29.00 18.47 12.67
N LEU A 48 28.60 18.82 11.45
CA LEU A 48 27.29 19.40 11.17
C LEU A 48 26.16 18.42 11.38
N LEU A 49 26.28 17.22 10.79
CA LEU A 49 25.28 16.18 10.92
C LEU A 49 25.12 15.82 12.41
N GLN A 50 26.22 15.68 13.14
CA GLN A 50 26.19 15.45 14.57
C GLN A 50 25.49 16.60 15.31
N THR A 51 25.82 17.85 15.02
CA THR A 51 25.22 19.01 15.70
C THR A 51 23.71 19.10 15.42
N TYR A 52 23.31 18.91 14.17
CA TYR A 52 21.91 18.97 13.75
C TYR A 52 21.10 17.81 14.32
N PHE A 53 21.55 16.56 14.15
CA PHE A 53 20.79 15.37 14.51
C PHE A 53 20.79 15.08 16.02
N ARG A 54 21.75 15.61 16.77
CA ARG A 54 21.80 15.48 18.24
C ARG A 54 20.62 16.13 18.96
N LYS A 55 19.87 17.03 18.30
CA LYS A 55 18.63 17.60 18.87
C LYS A 55 17.51 16.57 19.03
N TYR A 56 17.54 15.49 18.25
CA TYR A 56 16.52 14.44 18.30
C TYR A 56 16.83 13.39 19.37
N GLY A 57 18.11 13.07 19.57
CA GLY A 57 18.53 11.91 20.33
C GLY A 57 20.04 11.81 20.54
N ARG A 58 20.46 10.77 21.26
CA ARG A 58 21.89 10.52 21.47
C ARG A 58 22.44 9.66 20.34
N ILE A 59 23.35 10.24 19.56
CA ILE A 59 23.99 9.56 18.44
C ILE A 59 25.11 8.67 18.96
N LYS A 60 25.07 7.39 18.58
CA LYS A 60 26.09 6.38 18.88
C LYS A 60 27.24 6.41 17.87
N LYS A 61 26.93 6.44 16.57
CA LYS A 61 27.90 6.46 15.48
C LYS A 61 27.33 7.20 14.27
N ILE A 62 28.21 7.87 13.52
CA ILE A 62 27.90 8.42 12.19
C ILE A 62 28.88 7.79 11.22
N ASP A 63 28.35 7.17 10.17
CA ASP A 63 29.07 6.58 9.06
C ASP A 63 28.76 7.38 7.79
N LEU A 64 29.71 8.21 7.38
CA LEU A 64 29.56 9.11 6.23
C LEU A 64 29.67 8.37 4.89
N GLU A 65 30.39 7.24 4.84
CA GLU A 65 30.60 6.50 3.59
C GLU A 65 29.28 5.87 3.11
N ASN A 66 28.48 5.40 4.06
CA ASN A 66 27.20 4.76 3.80
C ASN A 66 25.99 5.67 4.04
N GLY A 67 26.21 6.90 4.50
CA GLY A 67 25.12 7.81 4.90
C GLY A 67 24.29 7.31 6.08
N ILE A 68 24.88 6.60 7.05
CA ILE A 68 24.14 5.97 8.16
C ILE A 68 24.39 6.70 9.49
N ILE A 69 23.31 6.96 10.22
CA ILE A 69 23.36 7.47 11.61
C ILE A 69 22.78 6.42 12.56
N ASP A 70 23.61 5.96 13.50
CA ASP A 70 23.20 5.06 14.57
C ASP A 70 22.85 5.88 15.83
N TYR A 71 21.64 5.69 16.36
CA TYR A 71 21.19 6.21 17.64
C TYR A 71 21.30 5.16 18.75
N GLU A 72 21.28 5.62 20.00
CA GLU A 72 21.16 4.74 21.17
C GLU A 72 19.75 4.12 21.30
N ASP A 73 18.70 4.82 20.85
CA ASP A 73 17.29 4.41 21.00
C ASP A 73 16.57 4.48 19.63
N TYR A 74 15.64 3.57 19.38
CA TYR A 74 14.79 3.56 18.18
C TYR A 74 13.79 4.73 18.15
N ASP A 75 13.39 5.26 19.31
CA ASP A 75 12.46 6.42 19.37
C ASP A 75 13.10 7.71 18.85
N ASP A 76 14.43 7.81 18.94
CA ASP A 76 15.17 8.94 18.39
C ASP A 76 15.05 8.96 16.86
N VAL A 77 15.11 7.78 16.22
CA VAL A 77 14.88 7.60 14.78
C VAL A 77 13.44 7.99 14.42
N ASP A 78 12.44 7.47 15.13
CA ASP A 78 11.03 7.80 14.88
C ASP A 78 10.76 9.32 14.98
N ARG A 79 11.41 9.99 15.94
CA ARG A 79 11.31 11.44 16.12
C ARG A 79 11.89 12.21 14.95
N VAL A 80 13.01 11.76 14.39
CA VAL A 80 13.60 12.35 13.19
C VAL A 80 12.58 12.29 12.05
N LEU A 81 12.04 11.10 11.75
CA LEU A 81 11.13 10.90 10.61
C LEU A 81 9.83 11.70 10.71
N LEU A 82 9.33 11.93 11.92
CA LEU A 82 8.13 12.74 12.14
C LEU A 82 8.40 14.25 11.95
N ALA A 83 9.65 14.68 12.01
CA ALA A 83 10.05 16.08 11.89
C ALA A 83 10.55 16.45 10.49
N ARG A 84 10.18 15.68 9.47
CA ARG A 84 10.43 16.01 8.05
C ARG A 84 9.59 17.24 7.62
N PRO A 85 10.05 18.05 6.67
CA PRO A 85 11.35 17.98 5.99
C PRO A 85 12.53 18.43 6.89
N HIS A 86 13.75 17.98 6.57
CA HIS A 86 14.96 18.38 7.31
C HIS A 86 15.85 19.29 6.46
N TYR A 87 16.40 20.33 7.08
CA TYR A 87 17.31 21.26 6.43
C TYR A 87 18.61 21.39 7.23
N VAL A 88 19.76 21.17 6.58
CA VAL A 88 21.09 21.36 7.16
C VAL A 88 21.88 22.30 6.25
N ARG A 89 22.25 23.49 6.75
CA ARG A 89 22.84 24.57 5.93
C ARG A 89 21.98 24.93 4.71
N ASP A 90 20.66 25.02 4.90
CA ASP A 90 19.68 25.33 3.86
C ASP A 90 19.53 24.28 2.74
N GLU A 91 20.22 23.15 2.83
CA GLU A 91 20.02 21.99 1.95
C GLU A 91 18.99 21.04 2.57
N GLU A 92 17.99 20.65 1.77
CA GLU A 92 17.00 19.65 2.18
C GLU A 92 17.63 18.25 2.16
N ILE A 93 17.49 17.52 3.27
CA ILE A 93 17.99 16.16 3.40
C ILE A 93 16.81 15.20 3.53
N SER A 94 16.76 14.21 2.66
CA SER A 94 15.85 13.08 2.80
C SER A 94 16.45 12.01 3.71
N VAL A 95 15.60 11.46 4.58
CA VAL A 95 15.99 10.47 5.59
C VAL A 95 15.03 9.29 5.54
N THR A 96 15.51 8.06 5.64
CA THR A 96 14.68 6.84 5.68
C THR A 96 15.12 5.93 6.82
N LYS A 97 14.25 4.98 7.20
CA LYS A 97 14.66 3.95 8.17
C LYS A 97 15.60 2.98 7.50
N TYR A 98 16.64 2.58 8.22
CA TYR A 98 17.46 1.49 7.76
C TYR A 98 16.66 0.18 7.73
N SER A 99 16.54 -0.40 6.54
CA SER A 99 16.01 -1.75 6.33
C SER A 99 17.16 -2.68 5.89
N PRO A 100 17.46 -3.76 6.64
CA PRO A 100 18.52 -4.69 6.24
C PRO A 100 18.20 -5.46 4.95
N VAL A 101 16.92 -5.55 4.55
CA VAL A 101 16.49 -6.28 3.36
C VAL A 101 16.80 -5.50 2.07
N GLU A 102 16.71 -4.18 2.11
CA GLU A 102 16.81 -3.32 0.92
C GLU A 102 18.25 -3.19 0.41
N GLN A 103 19.24 -3.31 1.30
CA GLN A 103 20.66 -3.17 0.93
C GLN A 103 21.19 -4.31 0.05
N GLN A 104 20.53 -5.46 0.01
CA GLN A 104 20.96 -6.57 -0.85
C GLN A 104 20.66 -6.28 -2.34
N GLU A 105 19.55 -5.61 -2.64
CA GLU A 105 19.12 -5.38 -4.03
C GLU A 105 19.94 -4.28 -4.71
N ASP A 106 20.27 -3.19 -4.01
CA ASP A 106 21.09 -2.11 -4.57
C ASP A 106 22.56 -2.51 -4.79
N SER A 107 23.08 -3.39 -3.93
CA SER A 107 24.45 -3.92 -4.06
C SER A 107 24.60 -4.83 -5.27
N ASP A 108 23.59 -5.66 -5.56
CA ASP A 108 23.61 -6.61 -6.67
C ASP A 108 23.43 -5.91 -8.03
N ASN A 109 22.66 -4.81 -8.08
CA ASN A 109 22.44 -4.06 -9.31
C ASN A 109 23.68 -3.28 -9.79
N HIS A 110 24.54 -2.81 -8.88
CA HIS A 110 25.79 -2.12 -9.26
C HIS A 110 26.96 -3.07 -9.59
N HIS A 111 26.89 -4.35 -9.23
CA HIS A 111 27.90 -5.33 -9.60
C HIS A 111 27.70 -5.97 -10.98
N HIS A 112 26.52 -5.88 -11.59
CA HIS A 112 26.27 -6.52 -12.89
C HIS A 112 26.89 -5.78 -14.09
N HIS A 113 27.14 -4.47 -13.98
CA HIS A 113 27.76 -3.69 -15.07
C HIS A 113 29.30 -3.74 -15.12
N GLN A 114 29.98 -4.30 -14.11
CA GLN A 114 31.45 -4.45 -14.13
C GLN A 114 31.95 -5.89 -14.35
N ARG A 115 31.05 -6.88 -14.40
CA ARG A 115 31.44 -8.31 -14.45
C ARG A 115 31.47 -8.94 -15.85
N SER A 116 31.16 -8.19 -16.91
CA SER A 116 31.14 -8.69 -18.30
C SER A 116 32.53 -8.87 -18.96
N HIS A 117 33.64 -8.64 -18.24
CA HIS A 117 35.00 -8.76 -18.81
C HIS A 117 35.99 -9.70 -18.09
N ARG A 118 35.52 -10.67 -17.29
CA ARG A 118 36.43 -11.72 -16.77
C ARG A 118 35.87 -13.12 -16.96
N ARG A 119 36.04 -13.64 -18.19
CA ARG A 119 36.06 -15.08 -18.44
C ARG A 119 37.36 -15.69 -17.88
N HIS A 120 37.22 -16.94 -17.46
CA HIS A 120 38.24 -17.92 -17.09
C HIS A 120 38.91 -17.75 -15.71
N ARG A 121 38.62 -18.66 -14.77
CA ARG A 121 39.52 -19.76 -14.36
C ARG A 121 39.13 -20.33 -12.97
N SER A 122 39.33 -21.65 -12.87
CA SER A 122 39.41 -22.54 -11.70
C SER A 122 38.15 -23.12 -11.03
N LYS A 123 37.97 -24.42 -11.33
CA LYS A 123 37.51 -25.50 -10.45
C LYS A 123 38.31 -25.58 -9.14
N HIS A 124 37.64 -25.89 -8.02
CA HIS A 124 37.88 -27.06 -7.13
C HIS A 124 37.24 -26.87 -5.73
N HIS A 125 36.50 -27.90 -5.27
CA HIS A 125 36.40 -28.48 -3.89
C HIS A 125 35.92 -27.57 -2.73
N ASN A 126 35.19 -27.99 -1.67
CA ASN A 126 34.65 -29.25 -1.18
C ASN A 126 33.71 -28.97 0.03
N HIS A 127 32.86 -29.95 0.37
CA HIS A 127 32.28 -30.29 1.68
C HIS A 127 31.45 -29.32 2.56
N ASN A 128 30.20 -29.74 2.78
CA ASN A 128 29.64 -30.23 4.05
C ASN A 128 29.57 -29.25 5.24
N GLU A 129 28.38 -28.72 5.52
CA GLU A 129 27.92 -28.46 6.89
C GLU A 129 26.39 -28.22 6.89
N GLN A 130 25.69 -28.93 7.76
CA GLN A 130 24.25 -28.83 7.96
C GLN A 130 23.89 -27.56 8.75
N PRO A 131 22.71 -26.96 8.54
CA PRO A 131 22.14 -26.09 9.54
C PRO A 131 21.10 -26.82 10.39
N GLU A 132 21.27 -26.59 11.69
CA GLU A 132 20.52 -27.12 12.81
C GLU A 132 19.04 -26.69 12.84
N ARG A 133 18.31 -27.43 13.65
CA ARG A 133 16.88 -27.31 13.98
C ARG A 133 16.50 -25.90 14.44
N ILE A 134 15.60 -25.24 13.70
CA ILE A 134 14.87 -24.09 14.20
C ILE A 134 13.57 -24.55 14.88
N ILE A 135 13.42 -24.07 16.11
CA ILE A 135 12.35 -24.28 17.07
C ILE A 135 11.01 -23.78 16.49
N ARG A 136 10.02 -24.68 16.39
CA ARG A 136 8.64 -24.35 16.04
C ARG A 136 7.95 -23.68 17.24
N PHE A 137 7.69 -22.38 17.14
CA PHE A 137 6.73 -21.72 18.04
C PHE A 137 5.30 -21.91 17.50
N SER A 138 4.54 -22.67 18.26
CA SER A 138 3.08 -22.77 18.19
C SER A 138 2.43 -21.40 18.40
N LYS A 139 1.54 -21.00 17.49
CA LYS A 139 0.47 -20.03 17.76
C LYS A 139 -0.85 -20.52 17.17
N HIS A 140 -1.62 -21.19 18.03
CA HIS A 140 -3.07 -21.27 17.93
C HIS A 140 -3.70 -20.03 18.56
N SER A 141 -4.36 -19.22 17.74
CA SER A 141 -5.59 -18.45 18.02
C SER A 141 -5.81 -17.55 16.79
N GLY A 142 -6.69 -17.86 15.85
CA GLY A 142 -8.13 -17.91 16.10
C GLY A 142 -8.78 -16.60 15.63
N VAL A 143 -8.62 -16.27 14.34
CA VAL A 143 -9.49 -15.31 13.65
C VAL A 143 -9.87 -15.95 12.32
N GLN A 144 -11.13 -16.38 12.27
CA GLN A 144 -11.74 -16.97 11.10
C GLN A 144 -12.17 -15.86 10.12
N GLN A 145 -12.14 -16.24 8.84
CA GLN A 145 -12.97 -15.82 7.72
C GLN A 145 -12.41 -14.79 6.70
N ASN A 146 -12.21 -15.37 5.51
CA ASN A 146 -12.38 -14.82 4.15
C ASN A 146 -11.14 -14.27 3.43
N HIS A 147 -10.16 -15.12 3.19
CA HIS A 147 -9.23 -15.00 2.04
C HIS A 147 -8.82 -16.39 1.52
N LEU A 148 -9.76 -17.05 0.84
CA LEU A 148 -9.56 -18.21 -0.02
C LEU A 148 -10.54 -17.95 -1.17
N GLU A 149 -10.10 -17.27 -2.22
CA GLU A 149 -9.88 -17.87 -3.54
C GLU A 149 -9.18 -16.76 -4.33
N ASN A 150 -7.94 -16.97 -4.80
CA ASN A 150 -7.30 -16.28 -5.94
C ASN A 150 -5.77 -16.56 -6.02
N THR A 151 -5.18 -17.27 -5.06
CA THR A 151 -3.75 -17.67 -5.13
C THR A 151 -3.50 -19.01 -5.84
N ALA A 152 -4.51 -19.60 -6.48
CA ALA A 152 -4.37 -20.91 -7.13
C ALA A 152 -3.91 -20.83 -8.59
N PHE A 153 -3.98 -19.68 -9.26
CA PHE A 153 -3.66 -19.57 -10.69
C PHE A 153 -2.17 -19.29 -10.97
N ASP A 154 -1.48 -18.58 -10.08
CA ASP A 154 -0.06 -18.24 -10.28
C ASP A 154 0.92 -19.39 -9.95
N GLN A 155 0.45 -20.48 -9.33
CA GLN A 155 1.29 -21.64 -9.01
C GLN A 155 1.32 -22.72 -10.10
N GLU A 156 0.43 -22.68 -11.10
CA GLU A 156 0.42 -23.67 -12.18
C GLU A 156 1.40 -23.33 -13.32
N ILE A 157 1.75 -22.05 -13.52
CA ILE A 157 2.69 -21.66 -14.59
C ILE A 157 4.15 -21.99 -14.23
N MET A 158 4.49 -22.10 -12.94
CA MET A 158 5.86 -22.38 -12.49
C MET A 158 6.24 -23.88 -12.45
N ASN A 159 5.27 -24.80 -12.57
CA ASN A 159 5.52 -26.23 -12.35
C ASN A 159 5.81 -27.06 -13.60
N HIS A 160 5.88 -26.47 -14.80
CA HIS A 160 6.17 -27.22 -16.03
C HIS A 160 7.62 -27.21 -16.54
N ASN A 161 8.55 -26.48 -15.90
CA ASN A 161 9.96 -26.44 -16.34
C ASN A 161 10.93 -27.36 -15.58
N GLY A 162 10.44 -28.21 -14.66
CA GLY A 162 11.30 -28.93 -13.71
C GLY A 162 11.70 -30.38 -14.06
N LYS A 163 11.41 -30.90 -15.25
CA LYS A 163 11.76 -32.31 -15.60
C LYS A 163 12.26 -32.45 -17.04
N LYS A 164 13.51 -32.06 -17.28
CA LYS A 164 14.34 -32.55 -18.39
C LYS A 164 15.80 -32.11 -18.21
N GLU A 165 16.40 -32.53 -17.11
CA GLU A 165 17.85 -32.47 -16.94
C GLU A 165 18.34 -33.85 -16.51
N GLN A 166 18.35 -34.79 -17.44
CA GLN A 166 19.22 -35.95 -17.36
C GLN A 166 19.31 -36.62 -18.73
N GLU A 167 20.56 -36.78 -19.15
CA GLU A 167 21.05 -37.62 -20.25
C GLU A 167 20.80 -37.03 -21.64
N ASP A 168 21.87 -36.45 -22.21
CA ASP A 168 22.38 -36.75 -23.55
C ASP A 168 23.56 -35.81 -23.87
N GLU A 169 24.76 -36.23 -23.44
CA GLU A 169 26.03 -35.77 -24.01
C GLU A 169 26.28 -36.57 -25.30
N GLU A 170 25.51 -36.32 -26.37
CA GLU A 170 25.81 -36.87 -27.69
C GLU A 170 25.81 -35.78 -28.77
N GLU A 171 27.00 -35.64 -29.36
CA GLU A 171 27.27 -35.19 -30.73
C GLU A 171 26.66 -33.85 -31.19
N ALA A 172 27.50 -32.81 -31.11
CA ALA A 172 27.34 -31.59 -31.89
C ALA A 172 27.54 -31.90 -33.38
N GLU A 173 26.53 -32.48 -34.02
CA GLU A 173 26.37 -32.37 -35.46
C GLU A 173 25.80 -30.97 -35.75
N ASP A 174 26.49 -30.24 -36.64
CA ASP A 174 26.10 -28.92 -37.15
C ASP A 174 24.82 -29.07 -38.00
N GLY A 175 23.69 -29.30 -37.34
CA GLY A 175 22.37 -29.29 -37.95
C GLY A 175 21.98 -27.87 -38.27
N GLU A 176 22.02 -27.50 -39.55
CA GLU A 176 21.37 -26.30 -40.08
C GLU A 176 19.89 -26.31 -39.65
N MET A 177 19.60 -25.62 -38.54
CA MET A 177 18.25 -25.42 -38.04
C MET A 177 17.44 -24.76 -39.14
N ASN A 178 16.44 -25.48 -39.63
CA ASN A 178 15.56 -25.05 -40.70
C ASN A 178 14.84 -23.77 -40.28
N ASP A 179 15.18 -22.63 -40.87
CA ASP A 179 14.71 -21.28 -40.50
C ASP A 179 13.18 -21.16 -40.37
N ASN A 180 12.44 -22.05 -41.04
CA ASN A 180 11.00 -22.15 -40.96
C ASN A 180 10.46 -22.52 -39.55
N ASP A 181 11.16 -23.34 -38.76
CA ASP A 181 10.69 -23.74 -37.42
C ASP A 181 10.83 -22.60 -36.40
N SER A 182 11.82 -21.74 -36.59
CA SER A 182 12.00 -20.53 -35.77
C SER A 182 10.86 -19.54 -35.98
N SER A 183 10.44 -19.32 -37.24
CA SER A 183 9.35 -18.38 -37.56
C SER A 183 8.02 -18.80 -36.91
N ILE A 184 7.70 -20.10 -36.92
CA ILE A 184 6.45 -20.62 -36.35
C ILE A 184 6.41 -20.41 -34.83
N ARG A 185 7.55 -20.59 -34.14
CA ARG A 185 7.63 -20.35 -32.69
C ARG A 185 7.43 -18.89 -32.31
N TYR A 186 7.96 -17.96 -33.12
CA TYR A 186 7.75 -16.53 -32.87
C TYR A 186 6.28 -16.14 -33.04
N GLU A 187 5.61 -16.67 -34.06
CA GLU A 187 4.18 -16.38 -34.29
C GLU A 187 3.32 -16.89 -33.13
N GLN A 188 3.57 -18.10 -32.63
CA GLN A 188 2.89 -18.64 -31.45
C GLN A 188 3.15 -17.81 -30.17
N LEU A 189 4.38 -17.34 -29.97
CA LEU A 189 4.72 -16.53 -28.82
C LEU A 189 4.04 -15.15 -28.87
N GLU A 190 3.95 -14.57 -30.06
CA GLU A 190 3.23 -13.32 -30.28
C GLU A 190 1.72 -13.50 -29.99
N GLU A 191 1.11 -14.58 -30.46
CA GLU A 191 -0.30 -14.90 -30.15
C GLU A 191 -0.53 -15.03 -28.64
N GLN A 192 0.33 -15.76 -27.92
CA GLN A 192 0.26 -15.90 -26.46
C GLN A 192 0.40 -14.55 -25.76
N PHE A 193 1.32 -13.70 -26.23
CA PHE A 193 1.51 -12.36 -25.68
C PHE A 193 0.26 -11.48 -25.88
N GLN A 194 -0.36 -11.54 -27.06
CA GLN A 194 -1.59 -10.80 -27.34
C GLN A 194 -2.78 -11.31 -26.50
N GLU A 195 -2.89 -12.62 -26.28
CA GLU A 195 -3.93 -13.20 -25.43
C GLU A 195 -3.75 -12.77 -23.96
N TYR A 196 -2.52 -12.84 -23.44
CA TYR A 196 -2.18 -12.34 -22.10
C TYR A 196 -2.51 -10.85 -21.95
N LYS A 197 -2.15 -10.03 -22.95
CA LYS A 197 -2.47 -8.60 -22.96
C LYS A 197 -3.97 -8.35 -22.87
N LYS A 198 -4.78 -9.05 -23.69
CA LYS A 198 -6.24 -8.95 -23.65
C LYS A 198 -6.82 -9.38 -22.30
N ALA A 199 -6.32 -10.47 -21.71
CA ALA A 199 -6.75 -10.93 -20.40
C ALA A 199 -6.48 -9.86 -19.31
N LYS A 200 -5.32 -9.20 -19.35
CA LYS A 200 -4.98 -8.12 -18.43
C LYS A 200 -5.81 -6.85 -18.66
N GLU A 201 -6.16 -6.53 -19.90
CA GLU A 201 -7.08 -5.43 -20.20
C GLU A 201 -8.49 -5.68 -19.63
N ILE A 202 -8.98 -6.93 -19.69
CA ILE A 202 -10.27 -7.33 -19.09
C ILE A 202 -10.20 -7.21 -17.55
N GLU A 203 -9.13 -7.68 -16.94
CA GLU A 203 -8.91 -7.59 -15.48
C GLU A 203 -8.92 -6.12 -15.02
N ILE A 204 -8.18 -5.25 -15.72
CA ILE A 204 -8.16 -3.80 -15.43
C ILE A 204 -9.55 -3.18 -15.58
N CYS A 205 -10.31 -3.56 -16.61
CA CYS A 205 -11.68 -3.09 -16.80
C CYS A 205 -12.60 -3.52 -15.64
N SER A 206 -12.51 -4.78 -15.19
CA SER A 206 -13.27 -5.27 -14.05
C SER A 206 -12.95 -4.49 -12.77
N LEU A 207 -11.66 -4.31 -12.46
CA LEU A 207 -11.22 -3.57 -11.28
C LEU A 207 -11.68 -2.11 -11.30
N ARG A 208 -11.73 -1.47 -12.48
CA ARG A 208 -12.27 -0.12 -12.64
C ARG A 208 -13.78 -0.06 -12.33
N MET A 209 -14.55 -1.06 -12.76
CA MET A 209 -15.98 -1.13 -12.44
C MET A 209 -16.23 -1.29 -10.94
N ASP A 210 -15.46 -2.17 -10.27
CA ASP A 210 -15.56 -2.36 -8.82
C ASP A 210 -15.18 -1.10 -8.03
N LEU A 211 -14.15 -0.40 -8.49
CA LEU A 211 -13.72 0.87 -7.91
C LEU A 211 -14.80 1.95 -8.06
N GLU A 212 -15.47 2.06 -9.21
CA GLU A 212 -16.58 3.01 -9.37
C GLU A 212 -17.81 2.62 -8.54
N HIS A 213 -18.12 1.32 -8.44
CA HIS A 213 -19.20 0.85 -7.58
C HIS A 213 -18.95 1.18 -6.10
N THR A 214 -17.74 0.93 -5.60
CA THR A 214 -17.38 1.25 -4.20
C THR A 214 -17.37 2.76 -3.93
N LYS A 215 -16.96 3.59 -4.90
CA LYS A 215 -17.11 5.05 -4.80
C LYS A 215 -18.58 5.47 -4.69
N GLN A 216 -19.47 4.89 -5.49
CA GLN A 216 -20.90 5.19 -5.43
C GLN A 216 -21.49 4.79 -4.07
N GLN A 217 -21.19 3.59 -3.57
CA GLN A 217 -21.63 3.16 -2.24
C GLN A 217 -21.16 4.10 -1.12
N LEU A 218 -19.91 4.57 -1.21
CA LEU A 218 -19.39 5.55 -0.26
C LEU A 218 -20.15 6.88 -0.34
N ALA A 219 -20.44 7.36 -1.55
CA ALA A 219 -21.22 8.57 -1.78
C ALA A 219 -22.62 8.47 -1.16
N ASP A 220 -23.32 7.36 -1.42
CA ASP A 220 -24.67 7.11 -0.88
C ASP A 220 -24.66 7.08 0.66
N LEU A 221 -23.69 6.38 1.26
CA LEU A 221 -23.53 6.34 2.73
C LEU A 221 -23.22 7.71 3.32
N THR A 222 -22.42 8.52 2.63
CA THR A 222 -22.13 9.90 3.09
C THR A 222 -23.36 10.79 3.02
N GLN A 223 -24.18 10.65 1.98
CA GLN A 223 -25.43 11.40 1.84
C GLN A 223 -26.44 11.00 2.92
N GLU A 224 -26.61 9.71 3.19
CA GLU A 224 -27.49 9.22 4.26
C GLU A 224 -27.09 9.78 5.64
N LYS A 225 -25.78 9.79 5.95
CA LYS A 225 -25.28 10.36 7.20
C LYS A 225 -25.51 11.87 7.29
N LEU A 226 -25.37 12.59 6.18
CA LEU A 226 -25.63 14.02 6.11
C LEU A 226 -27.12 14.32 6.36
N ASP A 227 -28.01 13.57 5.71
CA ASP A 227 -29.46 13.71 5.87
C ASP A 227 -29.89 13.43 7.32
N LEU A 228 -29.31 12.40 7.95
CA LEU A 228 -29.53 12.10 9.37
C LEU A 228 -29.08 13.26 10.28
N LEU A 229 -27.93 13.87 9.99
CA LEU A 229 -27.41 15.01 10.75
C LEU A 229 -28.33 16.23 10.61
N ILE A 230 -28.76 16.55 9.39
CA ILE A 230 -29.71 17.64 9.11
C ILE A 230 -31.01 17.41 9.88
N LYS A 231 -31.57 16.18 9.83
CA LYS A 231 -32.80 15.83 10.57
C LYS A 231 -32.63 15.99 12.08
N LYS A 232 -31.48 15.58 12.64
CA LYS A 232 -31.17 15.77 14.07
C LYS A 232 -31.08 17.25 14.45
N GLN A 233 -30.44 18.07 13.61
CA GLN A 233 -30.35 19.53 13.83
C GLN A 233 -31.74 20.19 13.79
N GLN A 234 -32.60 19.81 12.83
CA GLN A 234 -33.97 20.30 12.75
C GLN A 234 -34.80 19.92 13.99
N LEU A 235 -34.70 18.69 14.47
CA LEU A 235 -35.38 18.25 15.69
C LEU A 235 -34.92 19.04 16.91
N PHE A 236 -33.60 19.25 17.07
CA PHE A 236 -33.06 20.05 18.16
C PHE A 236 -33.51 21.52 18.09
N HIS A 237 -33.55 22.10 16.89
CA HIS A 237 -34.07 23.46 16.69
C HIS A 237 -35.56 23.57 17.05
N ASN A 238 -36.37 22.59 16.65
CA ASN A 238 -37.78 22.53 17.01
C ASN A 238 -37.97 22.41 18.52
N GLU A 239 -37.19 21.55 19.18
CA GLU A 239 -37.22 21.39 20.64
C GLU A 239 -36.85 22.70 21.37
N LEU A 240 -35.78 23.37 20.92
CA LEU A 240 -35.39 24.69 21.44
C LEU A 240 -36.50 25.73 21.25
N THR A 241 -37.13 25.76 20.08
CA THR A 241 -38.21 26.70 19.76
C THR A 241 -39.40 26.48 20.69
N LEU A 242 -39.78 25.22 20.94
CA LEU A 242 -40.85 24.88 21.88
C LEU A 242 -40.52 25.29 23.32
N ARG A 243 -39.25 25.15 23.74
CA ARG A 243 -38.81 25.56 25.09
C ARG A 243 -38.78 27.08 25.27
N LEU A 244 -38.36 27.83 24.25
CA LEU A 244 -38.22 29.29 24.33
C LEU A 244 -39.54 30.04 24.15
N PHE A 245 -40.50 29.48 23.39
CA PHE A 245 -41.76 30.13 23.05
C PHE A 245 -42.99 29.25 23.34
N PRO A 246 -43.26 28.89 24.60
CA PRO A 246 -44.37 28.00 24.95
C PRO A 246 -45.74 28.58 24.57
N GLU A 247 -45.89 29.92 24.56
CA GLU A 247 -47.15 30.59 24.22
C GLU A 247 -47.52 30.51 22.72
N ARG A 248 -46.57 30.25 21.83
CA ARG A 248 -46.84 30.08 20.39
C ARG A 248 -47.47 28.73 20.04
N ILE A 249 -47.44 27.77 20.96
CA ILE A 249 -47.94 26.39 20.74
C ILE A 249 -49.48 26.39 20.57
N SER A 250 -50.18 27.35 21.17
CA SER A 250 -51.64 27.45 21.12
C SER A 250 -52.21 27.80 19.74
N MET A 251 -51.41 28.32 18.80
CA MET A 251 -51.89 28.74 17.47
C MET A 251 -51.63 27.71 16.36
N GLN A 252 -50.81 26.68 16.63
CA GLN A 252 -50.39 25.70 15.61
C GLN A 252 -51.08 24.33 15.74
N THR A 253 -51.67 24.00 16.89
CA THR A 253 -52.40 22.72 17.05
C THR A 253 -53.72 22.68 16.27
N GLN A 254 -54.32 23.85 15.96
CA GLN A 254 -55.54 23.90 15.15
C GLN A 254 -55.31 23.56 13.66
N THR A 255 -54.08 23.67 13.15
CA THR A 255 -53.79 23.35 11.74
C THR A 255 -53.29 21.92 11.53
N ILE A 256 -52.91 21.21 12.60
CA ILE A 256 -52.48 19.80 12.50
C ILE A 256 -53.67 18.85 12.43
N ASP A 257 -54.78 19.15 13.13
CA ASP A 257 -56.02 18.35 13.03
C ASP A 257 -56.66 18.44 11.63
N ASP A 258 -56.51 19.56 10.93
CA ASP A 258 -56.94 19.71 9.54
C ASP A 258 -56.04 18.95 8.54
N LEU A 259 -54.80 18.64 8.91
CA LEU A 259 -53.88 17.85 8.07
C LEU A 259 -54.12 16.34 8.16
N TYR A 260 -54.80 15.87 9.20
CA TYR A 260 -55.24 14.47 9.37
C TYR A 260 -56.67 14.22 8.87
N GLN A 261 -57.38 15.24 8.37
CA GLN A 261 -58.54 15.04 7.51
C GLN A 261 -58.09 14.59 6.12
N SER A 262 -57.79 13.29 6.06
CA SER A 262 -57.75 12.41 4.90
C SER A 262 -58.18 13.06 3.57
N PRO A 263 -57.26 13.31 2.62
CA PRO A 263 -57.66 13.43 1.23
C PRO A 263 -58.09 12.04 0.77
N SER A 264 -59.40 11.83 0.77
CA SER A 264 -60.03 10.71 0.07
C SER A 264 -59.54 10.66 -1.37
N GLU A 265 -58.96 9.53 -1.75
CA GLU A 265 -59.08 8.91 -3.07
C GLU A 265 -58.99 9.83 -4.30
N HIS A 266 -57.86 10.51 -4.57
CA HIS A 266 -57.64 11.05 -5.92
C HIS A 266 -56.29 10.66 -6.53
N SER A 267 -56.37 9.55 -7.28
CA SER A 267 -55.69 9.26 -8.54
C SER A 267 -54.15 9.23 -8.56
N ASN A 268 -53.65 7.99 -8.66
CA ASN A 268 -52.33 7.64 -9.16
C ASN A 268 -52.08 8.22 -10.58
N LYS A 269 -51.61 9.46 -10.70
CA LYS A 269 -50.97 9.94 -11.93
C LYS A 269 -49.48 9.65 -11.85
N LYS A 270 -49.10 8.55 -12.50
CA LYS A 270 -47.73 8.17 -12.84
C LYS A 270 -46.97 9.40 -13.37
N ARG A 271 -46.05 9.97 -12.58
CA ARG A 271 -45.03 10.88 -13.10
C ARG A 271 -44.08 10.06 -13.95
N LYS A 272 -44.24 10.15 -15.28
CA LYS A 272 -43.17 9.81 -16.23
C LYS A 272 -41.99 10.73 -15.90
N LEU A 273 -40.96 10.16 -15.28
CA LEU A 273 -39.63 10.76 -15.24
C LEU A 273 -39.11 10.78 -16.69
N SER A 274 -39.09 11.95 -17.30
CA SER A 274 -38.42 12.17 -18.58
C SER A 274 -36.92 12.00 -18.35
N LEU A 275 -36.35 10.91 -18.85
CA LEU A 275 -34.90 10.79 -19.04
C LEU A 275 -34.44 11.98 -19.89
N SER A 276 -33.47 12.73 -19.38
CA SER A 276 -32.69 13.68 -20.15
C SER A 276 -31.88 12.92 -21.22
N PRO A 277 -31.72 13.48 -22.43
CA PRO A 277 -30.93 12.84 -23.47
C PRO A 277 -29.46 12.87 -23.07
N SER A 278 -28.87 11.68 -22.98
CA SER A 278 -27.43 11.46 -22.94
C SER A 278 -26.79 12.09 -24.16
N ILE A 279 -25.94 13.10 -23.93
CA ILE A 279 -25.10 13.73 -24.94
C ILE A 279 -24.00 12.73 -25.28
N ASN A 280 -24.17 12.01 -26.38
CA ASN A 280 -23.08 11.33 -27.08
C ASN A 280 -22.16 12.43 -27.63
N ARG A 281 -21.02 12.66 -26.98
CA ARG A 281 -19.89 13.33 -27.63
C ARG A 281 -19.07 12.24 -28.30
N GLU A 282 -19.25 12.13 -29.61
CA GLU A 282 -18.24 11.62 -30.54
C GLU A 282 -16.89 12.26 -30.20
N PHE A 283 -15.93 11.44 -29.83
CA PHE A 283 -14.51 11.77 -29.96
C PHE A 283 -13.99 10.98 -31.15
N ASP A 284 -14.27 11.50 -32.34
CA ASP A 284 -13.41 11.27 -33.49
C ASP A 284 -12.15 12.12 -33.28
N TYR A 285 -11.02 11.49 -32.99
CA TYR A 285 -9.74 12.13 -33.23
C TYR A 285 -8.64 11.12 -33.62
N TYR A 286 -8.26 11.31 -34.89
CA TYR A 286 -7.00 11.07 -35.59
C TYR A 286 -6.60 9.67 -36.06
N SER A 287 -6.60 9.60 -37.40
CA SER A 287 -5.83 8.80 -38.35
C SER A 287 -4.32 8.85 -38.13
#